data_AF-A0A350Q6P6-F1
#
_entry.id   AF-A0A350Q6P6-F1
#
_cell.length_a   1.000
_cell.length_b   1.000
_cell.length_c   1.000
_cell.angle_alpha   90.00
_cell.angle_beta   90.00
_cell.angle_gamma   90.00
#
_symmetry.space_group_name_H-M   'P 1'
#
loop_
_entity.id
_entity.type
_entity.pdbx_description
1 polymer ?
#
loop_
_entity_poly.entity_id
_entity_poly.type
_entity_poly.pdbx_seq_one_letter_code
_entity_poly.pdbx_strand_id
1 'polypeptide(L)'
;FDEDIYLLSMGPHAHYRGKAVKLELKRPDSPFRETLLWIPDYDFNWQFQYELKEPYLIPAGSTMYITWWFDNSADNPYNPDPTVEVSGGPATTDEMANARIYFARTNPLGLVVGGDVPEEILERGRAAEDRARSRAIGWERASQSCGVSIASRSR
;
A
#
# COMPACT_ATOMS: atom_id res chain seq x y z
N PHE A 1 11.17 -0.59 -8.99
CA PHE A 1 11.97 0.44 -8.28
C PHE A 1 12.86 1.10 -9.30
N ASP A 2 12.88 2.42 -9.35
CA ASP A 2 13.60 3.16 -10.39
C ASP A 2 15.01 3.61 -9.94
N GLU A 3 15.28 3.51 -8.63
CA GLU A 3 16.55 3.83 -7.99
C GLU A 3 16.92 2.73 -6.99
N ASP A 4 18.20 2.66 -6.61
CA ASP A 4 18.67 1.78 -5.56
C ASP A 4 18.12 2.24 -4.20
N ILE A 5 17.52 1.32 -3.46
CA ILE A 5 16.89 1.59 -2.17
C ILE A 5 17.32 0.57 -1.12
N TYR A 6 17.31 0.99 0.14
CA TYR A 6 17.39 0.10 1.28
C TYR A 6 15.98 -0.18 1.79
N LEU A 7 15.52 -1.43 1.65
CA LEU A 7 14.30 -1.90 2.29
C LEU A 7 14.53 -1.98 3.80
N LEU A 8 13.62 -1.42 4.58
CA LEU A 8 13.70 -1.38 6.05
C LEU A 8 12.71 -2.32 6.70
N SER A 9 11.47 -2.32 6.20
CA SER A 9 10.41 -3.17 6.77
C SER A 9 9.22 -3.34 5.83
N MET A 10 8.43 -4.37 6.13
CA MET A 10 7.22 -4.75 5.40
C MET A 10 6.07 -4.93 6.38
N GLY A 11 4.95 -4.26 6.14
CA GLY A 11 3.73 -4.40 6.94
C GLY A 11 2.56 -4.83 6.08
N PRO A 12 2.36 -6.15 5.87
CA PRO A 12 1.19 -6.68 5.18
C PRO A 12 -0.10 -6.32 5.92
N HIS A 13 -1.16 -6.03 5.18
CA HIS A 13 -2.47 -5.71 5.72
C HIS A 13 -3.56 -6.26 4.80
N ALA A 14 -4.44 -7.05 5.40
CA ALA A 14 -5.70 -7.49 4.82
C ALA A 14 -6.80 -7.51 5.89
N HIS A 15 -8.05 -7.57 5.44
CA HIS A 15 -9.21 -7.71 6.32
C HIS A 15 -9.48 -9.19 6.63
N TYR A 16 -10.72 -9.52 7.03
CA TYR A 16 -11.07 -10.80 7.63
C TYR A 16 -10.81 -12.02 6.76
N ARG A 17 -10.74 -11.85 5.43
CA ARG A 17 -10.55 -12.97 4.52
C ARG A 17 -9.08 -13.20 4.19
N GLY A 18 -8.16 -12.33 4.58
CA GLY A 18 -6.72 -12.57 4.39
C GLY A 18 -6.28 -13.88 5.04
N LYS A 19 -5.68 -14.79 4.26
CA LYS A 19 -5.24 -16.13 4.70
C LYS A 19 -3.73 -16.29 4.71
N ALA A 20 -3.07 -15.77 3.68
CA ALA A 20 -1.63 -15.83 3.55
C ALA A 20 -1.12 -14.66 2.73
N VAL A 21 0.14 -14.31 2.92
CA VAL A 21 0.80 -13.27 2.12
C VAL A 21 2.25 -13.61 1.86
N LYS A 22 2.67 -13.44 0.60
CA LYS A 22 4.05 -13.60 0.15
C LYS A 22 4.54 -12.35 -0.55
N LEU A 23 5.68 -11.83 -0.09
CA LEU A 23 6.41 -10.75 -0.76
C LEU A 23 7.64 -11.35 -1.41
N GLU A 24 7.75 -11.16 -2.72
CA GLU A 24 8.85 -11.68 -3.52
C GLU A 24 9.51 -10.57 -4.33
N LEU A 25 10.82 -10.64 -4.50
CA LEU A 25 11.61 -9.69 -5.26
C LEU A 25 12.16 -10.33 -6.52
N LYS A 26 11.86 -9.73 -7.67
CA LYS A 26 12.52 -10.02 -8.94
C LYS A 26 13.55 -8.95 -9.20
N ARG A 27 14.83 -9.32 -9.11
CA ARG A 27 15.93 -8.45 -9.53
C ARG A 27 16.05 -8.42 -11.06
N PRO A 28 16.60 -7.35 -11.64
CA PRO A 28 16.78 -7.24 -13.09
C PRO A 28 17.74 -8.30 -13.67
N ASP A 29 18.73 -8.71 -12.90
CA ASP A 29 19.81 -9.64 -13.29
C ASP A 29 19.49 -11.12 -12.98
N SER A 30 18.43 -11.39 -12.21
CA SER A 30 18.09 -12.74 -11.78
C SER A 30 16.89 -13.28 -12.55
N PRO A 31 16.92 -14.53 -13.04
CA PRO A 31 15.74 -15.19 -13.60
C PRO A 31 14.72 -15.60 -12.53
N PHE A 32 15.11 -15.66 -11.26
CA PHE A 32 14.25 -16.13 -10.16
C PHE A 32 13.69 -14.98 -9.31
N ARG A 33 12.65 -15.29 -8.54
CA ARG A 33 12.12 -14.41 -7.50
C ARG A 33 12.62 -14.87 -6.14
N GLU A 34 13.21 -13.96 -5.38
CA GLU A 34 13.60 -14.20 -3.99
C GLU A 34 12.40 -13.93 -3.07
N THR A 35 12.18 -14.77 -2.07
CA THR A 35 11.14 -14.51 -1.05
C THR A 35 11.72 -13.60 0.03
N LEU A 36 11.14 -12.41 0.19
CA LEU A 36 11.51 -11.45 1.24
C LEU A 36 10.73 -11.69 2.54
N LEU A 37 9.44 -11.99 2.42
CA LEU A 37 8.56 -12.28 3.55
C LEU A 37 7.53 -13.32 3.13
N TRP A 38 7.31 -14.31 4.00
CA TRP A 38 6.28 -15.33 3.82
C TRP A 38 5.53 -15.55 5.13
N ILE A 39 4.23 -15.26 5.10
CA ILE A 39 3.30 -15.50 6.21
C ILE A 39 2.25 -16.49 5.69
N PRO A 40 2.44 -17.80 5.90
CA PRO A 40 1.53 -18.83 5.39
C PRO A 40 0.18 -18.86 6.12
N ASP A 41 0.17 -18.47 7.39
CA ASP A 41 -1.00 -18.46 8.28
C ASP A 41 -1.20 -17.03 8.79
N TYR A 42 -1.69 -16.16 7.91
CA TYR A 42 -1.96 -14.76 8.27
C TYR A 42 -3.16 -14.68 9.22
N ASP A 43 -2.98 -13.98 10.34
CA ASP A 43 -4.04 -13.68 11.29
C ASP A 43 -4.40 -12.20 11.18
N PHE A 44 -5.67 -11.91 10.97
CA PHE A 44 -6.19 -10.54 10.95
C PHE A 44 -5.87 -9.76 12.24
N ASN A 45 -5.71 -10.42 13.38
CA ASN A 45 -5.34 -9.76 14.63
C ASN A 45 -3.82 -9.52 14.75
N TRP A 46 -3.00 -10.08 13.85
CA TRP A 46 -1.54 -9.98 13.85
C TRP A 46 -1.03 -9.12 12.69
N GLN A 47 -1.36 -7.83 12.72
CA GLN A 47 -1.01 -6.89 11.63
C GLN A 47 0.23 -6.06 11.97
N PHE A 48 1.32 -6.74 12.29
CA PHE A 48 2.56 -6.09 12.68
C PHE A 48 3.45 -5.75 11.48
N GLN A 49 4.32 -4.78 11.72
CA GLN A 49 5.40 -4.42 10.82
C GLN A 49 6.59 -5.36 11.05
N TYR A 50 7.07 -5.99 9.98
CA TYR A 50 8.24 -6.87 10.00
C TYR A 50 9.47 -6.03 9.66
N GLU A 51 10.19 -5.61 10.70
CA GLU A 51 11.45 -4.88 10.58
C GLU A 51 12.61 -5.81 10.26
N LEU A 52 13.38 -5.46 9.24
CA LEU A 52 14.59 -6.19 8.90
C LEU A 52 15.68 -5.86 9.92
N LYS A 53 16.41 -6.88 10.37
CA LYS A 53 17.54 -6.71 11.30
C LYS A 53 18.58 -5.74 10.74
N GLU A 54 18.81 -5.79 9.44
CA GLU A 54 19.70 -4.90 8.70
C GLU A 54 18.98 -4.41 7.45
N PRO A 55 19.18 -3.14 7.03
CA PRO A 55 18.61 -2.63 5.79
C PRO A 55 19.04 -3.48 4.58
N TYR A 56 18.09 -3.84 3.73
CA TYR A 56 18.33 -4.74 2.61
C TYR A 56 18.38 -3.97 1.29
N LEU A 57 19.52 -4.04 0.60
CA LEU A 57 19.72 -3.35 -0.67
C LEU A 57 18.89 -3.99 -1.79
N ILE A 58 18.01 -3.20 -2.39
CA ILE A 58 17.24 -3.54 -3.58
C ILE A 58 17.75 -2.65 -4.73
N PRO A 59 18.34 -3.25 -5.79
CA PRO A 59 18.84 -2.48 -6.91
C PRO A 59 17.70 -1.90 -7.77
N ALA A 60 17.97 -0.79 -8.42
CA ALA A 60 17.14 -0.19 -9.45
C ALA A 60 16.77 -1.22 -10.53
N GLY A 61 15.57 -1.09 -11.10
CA GLY A 61 15.00 -2.06 -12.03
C GLY A 61 14.38 -3.30 -11.38
N SER A 62 14.48 -3.46 -10.06
CA SER A 62 13.80 -4.57 -9.37
C SER A 62 12.29 -4.38 -9.32
N THR A 63 11.55 -5.49 -9.33
CA THR A 63 10.09 -5.52 -9.20
C THR A 63 9.69 -6.35 -7.99
N MET A 64 8.87 -5.78 -7.10
CA MET A 64 8.30 -6.51 -5.97
C MET A 64 6.92 -7.05 -6.31
N TYR A 65 6.71 -8.33 -6.03
CA TYR A 65 5.45 -9.04 -6.16
C TYR A 65 4.87 -9.27 -4.78
N ILE A 66 3.60 -8.92 -4.61
CA ILE A 66 2.86 -9.16 -3.37
C ILE A 66 1.69 -10.07 -3.75
N THR A 67 1.70 -11.29 -3.23
CA THR A 67 0.64 -12.27 -3.47
C THR A 67 -0.16 -12.46 -2.20
N TRP A 68 -1.47 -12.30 -2.29
CA TRP A 68 -2.42 -12.54 -1.21
C TRP A 68 -3.29 -13.76 -1.53
N TRP A 69 -3.56 -14.55 -0.50
CA TRP A 69 -4.56 -15.61 -0.53
C TRP A 69 -5.70 -15.22 0.40
N PHE A 70 -6.91 -15.62 0.03
CA PHE A 70 -8.12 -15.32 0.79
C PHE A 70 -8.88 -16.59 1.15
N ASP A 71 -9.53 -16.58 2.32
CA ASP A 71 -10.41 -17.64 2.81
C ASP A 71 -11.86 -17.15 2.91
N ASN A 72 -12.65 -17.49 1.90
CA ASN A 72 -14.09 -17.23 1.85
C ASN A 72 -14.94 -18.39 2.37
N SER A 73 -14.33 -19.43 2.97
CA SER A 73 -15.07 -20.58 3.48
C SER A 73 -15.94 -20.19 4.69
N ALA A 74 -16.95 -21.02 4.96
CA ALA A 74 -17.78 -20.92 6.16
C ALA A 74 -17.01 -21.30 7.45
N ASP A 75 -15.85 -21.94 7.31
CA ASP A 75 -15.01 -22.36 8.44
C ASP A 75 -14.08 -21.24 8.92
N ASN A 76 -13.95 -20.13 8.18
CA ASN A 76 -13.21 -18.95 8.62
C ASN A 76 -14.02 -18.21 9.70
N PRO A 77 -13.62 -18.23 10.99
CA PRO A 77 -14.40 -17.62 12.07
C PRO A 77 -14.49 -16.09 11.97
N TYR A 78 -13.60 -15.47 11.20
CA TYR A 78 -13.59 -14.02 10.97
C TYR A 78 -14.49 -13.61 9.81
N ASN A 79 -14.92 -14.55 8.96
CA ASN A 79 -15.78 -14.28 7.82
C ASN A 79 -17.23 -14.09 8.29
N PRO A 80 -17.78 -12.85 8.28
CA PRO A 80 -19.10 -12.58 8.84
C PRO A 80 -20.23 -13.23 8.03
N ASP A 81 -20.01 -13.40 6.72
CA ASP A 81 -20.93 -14.07 5.82
C ASP A 81 -20.14 -14.65 4.63
N PRO A 82 -20.06 -15.99 4.50
CA PRO A 82 -19.34 -16.66 3.41
C PRO A 82 -20.11 -16.70 2.09
N THR A 83 -21.38 -16.28 2.07
CA THR A 83 -22.25 -16.38 0.89
C THR A 83 -22.28 -15.11 0.05
N VAL A 84 -21.77 -13.99 0.60
CA VAL A 84 -21.78 -12.69 -0.07
C VAL A 84 -20.50 -12.47 -0.88
N GLU A 85 -20.67 -11.85 -2.04
CA GLU A 85 -19.54 -11.29 -2.77
C GLU A 85 -19.02 -10.06 -2.02
N VAL A 86 -17.70 -9.98 -1.86
CA VAL A 86 -17.04 -8.88 -1.15
C VAL A 86 -16.16 -8.09 -2.10
N SER A 87 -16.27 -6.78 -2.02
CA SER A 87 -15.49 -5.84 -2.82
C SER A 87 -14.48 -5.07 -1.96
N GLY A 88 -13.59 -4.34 -2.63
CA GLY A 88 -12.57 -3.55 -1.95
C GLY A 88 -13.17 -2.33 -1.23
N GLY A 89 -12.90 -2.15 0.05
CA GLY A 89 -13.47 -1.06 0.85
C GLY A 89 -12.79 -0.84 2.20
N PRO A 90 -13.07 0.29 2.87
CA PRO A 90 -12.42 0.66 4.12
C PRO A 90 -13.00 -0.04 5.36
N ALA A 91 -14.19 -0.64 5.27
CA ALA A 91 -14.78 -1.36 6.39
C ALA A 91 -14.14 -2.76 6.49
N THR A 92 -13.97 -3.29 7.70
CA THR A 92 -13.37 -4.62 7.92
C THR A 92 -14.20 -5.76 7.32
N THR A 93 -15.49 -5.53 7.06
CA THR A 93 -16.38 -6.47 6.36
C THR A 93 -16.22 -6.45 4.84
N ASP A 94 -15.78 -5.30 4.30
CA ASP A 94 -15.22 -5.19 2.96
C ASP A 94 -13.80 -5.77 2.98
N GLU A 95 -13.11 -5.82 1.83
CA GLU A 95 -11.74 -6.34 1.80
C GLU A 95 -10.69 -5.27 1.48
N MET A 96 -9.51 -5.43 2.07
CA MET A 96 -8.29 -4.74 1.67
C MET A 96 -7.19 -5.79 1.49
N ALA A 97 -6.24 -5.51 0.60
CA ALA A 97 -5.04 -6.30 0.45
C ALA A 97 -3.91 -5.39 -0.03
N ASN A 98 -3.02 -5.06 0.89
CA ASN A 98 -1.85 -4.24 0.59
C ASN A 98 -0.67 -4.63 1.49
N ALA A 99 0.48 -4.05 1.22
CA ALA A 99 1.61 -4.10 2.13
C ALA A 99 2.24 -2.71 2.19
N ARG A 100 2.43 -2.21 3.41
CA ARG A 100 3.21 -0.99 3.65
C ARG A 100 4.69 -1.35 3.51
N ILE A 101 5.38 -0.63 2.65
CA ILE A 101 6.80 -0.86 2.37
C ILE A 101 7.56 0.37 2.83
N TYR A 102 8.40 0.21 3.85
CA TYR A 102 9.26 1.29 4.33
C TYR A 102 10.65 1.07 3.76
N PHE A 103 11.17 2.09 3.09
CA PHE A 103 12.48 2.06 2.48
C PHE A 103 13.18 3.42 2.61
N ALA A 104 14.49 3.41 2.54
CA ALA A 104 15.33 4.58 2.42
C ALA A 104 16.02 4.60 1.04
N ARG A 105 16.32 5.79 0.53
CA ARG A 105 17.18 5.92 -0.65
C ARG A 105 18.62 5.60 -0.26
N THR A 106 19.39 5.02 -1.19
CA THR A 106 20.83 4.80 -1.02
C THR A 106 21.62 6.10 -1.03
N ASN A 107 21.19 7.08 -1.85
CA ASN A 107 21.82 8.38 -1.95
C ASN A 107 21.09 9.42 -1.05
N PRO A 108 21.81 10.12 -0.17
CA PRO A 108 21.22 11.20 0.63
C PRO A 108 20.81 12.36 -0.27
N LEU A 109 19.64 12.95 -0.01
CA LEU A 109 19.09 14.10 -0.75
C LEU A 109 19.87 15.42 -0.56
N GLY A 110 21.00 15.40 0.16
CA GLY A 110 21.82 16.58 0.42
C GLY A 110 21.13 17.68 1.24
N LEU A 111 20.04 17.36 1.94
CA LEU A 111 19.32 18.31 2.78
C LEU A 111 20.16 18.70 4.00
N VAL A 112 20.59 19.96 4.06
CA VAL A 112 21.28 20.55 5.21
C VAL A 112 20.29 21.46 5.94
N VAL A 113 20.09 21.21 7.24
CA VAL A 113 19.22 22.06 8.08
C VAL A 113 19.76 23.48 8.10
N GLY A 114 18.93 24.45 7.71
CA GLY A 114 19.31 25.87 7.61
C GLY A 114 19.98 26.27 6.30
N GLY A 115 20.23 25.33 5.39
CA GLY A 115 20.62 25.61 4.00
C GLY A 115 19.41 25.82 3.09
N ASP A 116 19.69 26.26 1.86
CA ASP A 116 18.67 26.37 0.82
C ASP A 116 18.09 24.98 0.50
N VAL A 117 16.76 24.91 0.34
CA VAL A 117 16.08 23.69 -0.06
C VAL A 117 16.41 23.40 -1.53
N PRO A 118 16.91 22.20 -1.90
CA PRO A 118 17.20 21.85 -3.29
C PRO A 118 15.97 22.02 -4.20
N GLU A 119 16.16 22.55 -5.41
CA GLU A 119 15.05 22.85 -6.33
C GLU A 119 14.22 21.59 -6.65
N GLU A 120 14.84 20.42 -6.77
CA GLU A 120 14.13 19.15 -6.99
C GLU A 120 13.09 18.87 -5.88
N ILE A 121 13.40 19.21 -4.62
CA ILE A 121 12.49 19.05 -3.48
C ILE A 121 11.33 20.04 -3.62
N LEU A 122 11.61 21.28 -4.02
CA LEU A 122 10.59 22.30 -4.23
C LEU A 122 9.66 21.92 -5.39
N GLU A 123 10.21 21.49 -6.52
CA GLU A 123 9.44 21.01 -7.68
C GLU A 123 8.58 19.80 -7.31
N ARG A 124 9.15 18.80 -6.63
CA ARG A 124 8.41 17.63 -6.17
C ARG A 124 7.32 18.00 -5.17
N GLY A 125 7.61 18.94 -4.27
CA GLY A 125 6.67 19.48 -3.29
C GLY A 125 5.49 20.18 -3.96
N ARG A 126 5.76 21.11 -4.88
CA ARG A 126 4.74 21.79 -5.69
C ARG A 126 3.88 20.78 -6.46
N ALA A 127 4.51 19.84 -7.16
CA ALA A 127 3.79 18.80 -7.90
C ALA A 127 2.95 17.89 -6.99
N ALA A 128 3.41 17.59 -5.78
CA ALA A 128 2.64 16.83 -4.80
C ALA A 128 1.44 17.63 -4.27
N GLU A 129 1.62 18.92 -4.01
CA GLU A 129 0.54 19.82 -3.59
C GLU A 129 -0.51 19.99 -4.70
N ASP A 130 -0.11 20.16 -5.96
CA ASP A 130 -1.03 20.23 -7.10
C ASP A 130 -1.83 18.93 -7.26
N ARG A 131 -1.20 17.77 -7.07
CA ARG A 131 -1.88 16.46 -7.05
C ARG A 131 -2.87 16.35 -5.89
N ALA A 132 -2.51 16.83 -4.70
CA ALA A 132 -3.40 16.81 -3.54
C ALA A 132 -4.60 17.73 -3.73
N ARG A 133 -4.38 18.96 -4.22
CA ARG A 133 -5.44 19.93 -4.54
C ARG A 133 -6.38 19.41 -5.61
N SER A 134 -5.86 18.81 -6.68
CA SER A 134 -6.70 18.23 -7.75
C SER A 134 -7.52 17.03 -7.25
N ARG A 135 -6.97 16.17 -6.39
CA ARG A 135 -7.73 15.09 -5.73
C ARG A 135 -8.79 15.64 -4.80
N ALA A 136 -8.48 16.64 -3.98
CA ALA A 136 -9.44 17.27 -3.07
C ALA A 136 -10.60 17.92 -3.85
N ILE A 137 -10.30 18.67 -4.92
CA ILE A 137 -11.33 19.25 -5.81
C ILE A 137 -12.16 18.14 -6.47
N GLY A 138 -11.53 17.05 -6.91
CA GLY A 138 -12.23 15.90 -7.47
C GLY A 138 -13.17 15.25 -6.45
N TRP A 139 -12.73 15.12 -5.20
CA TRP A 139 -13.52 14.57 -4.10
C TRP A 139 -14.66 15.49 -3.67
N GLU A 140 -14.43 16.82 -3.60
CA GLU A 140 -15.48 17.82 -3.35
C GLU A 140 -16.52 17.86 -4.48
N ARG A 141 -16.10 17.77 -5.74
CA ARG A 141 -17.05 17.70 -6.88
C ARG A 141 -17.83 16.39 -6.89
N ALA A 142 -17.18 15.26 -6.57
CA ALA A 142 -17.84 13.97 -6.45
C ALA A 142 -18.82 13.95 -5.26
N SER A 143 -18.47 14.54 -4.12
CA SER A 143 -19.35 14.61 -2.94
C SER A 143 -20.49 15.61 -3.12
N GLN A 144 -20.29 16.73 -3.82
CA GLN A 144 -21.38 17.62 -4.25
C GLN A 144 -22.34 16.94 -5.23
N SER A 145 -21.86 16.00 -6.07
CA SER A 145 -22.74 15.22 -6.95
C SER A 145 -23.68 14.27 -6.19
N CYS A 146 -23.28 13.81 -4.99
CA CYS A 146 -24.18 13.09 -4.08
C CYS A 146 -25.20 14.00 -3.38
N GLY A 147 -24.94 15.30 -3.26
CA GLY A 147 -25.86 16.26 -2.63
C GLY A 147 -26.98 16.77 -3.55
N VAL A 148 -26.81 16.71 -4.88
CA VAL A 148 -27.80 17.26 -5.83
C VAL A 148 -28.90 16.25 -6.20
N SER A 149 -28.72 14.95 -5.98
CA SER A 149 -29.74 13.94 -6.30
C SER A 149 -30.86 13.79 -5.26
N ILE A 150 -30.69 14.35 -4.05
CA ILE A 150 -31.71 14.28 -2.98
C ILE A 150 -32.73 15.43 -3.07
N ALA A 151 -32.43 16.53 -3.76
CA ALA A 151 -33.28 17.73 -3.76
C ALA A 151 -34.31 17.81 -4.92
N SER A 152 -34.36 16.84 -5.85
CA SER A 152 -35.29 16.89 -7.01
C SER A 152 -36.43 15.88 -6.99
N ARG A 153 -36.64 15.15 -5.88
CA ARG A 153 -37.83 14.30 -5.68
C ARG A 153 -38.68 14.77 -4.49
N SER A 154 -39.25 15.96 -4.60
CA SER A 154 -40.49 16.29 -3.90
C SER A 154 -41.21 17.46 -4.58
N ARG A 155 -42.08 17.13 -5.53
CA ARG A 155 -43.42 17.72 -5.72
C ARG A 155 -44.15 16.93 -6.81
#